data_AF-A0A291GTH0-F1
#
_entry.id   AF-A0A291GTH0-F1
#
_cell.length_a   1.000
_cell.length_b   1.000
_cell.length_c   1.000
_cell.angle_alpha   90.00
_cell.angle_beta   90.00
_cell.angle_gamma   90.00
#
_symmetry.space_group_name_H-M   'P 1'
#
loop_
_entity.id
_entity.type
_entity.pdbx_description
1 polymer ?
#
loop_
_entity_poly.entity_id
_entity_poly.type
_entity_poly.pdbx_seq_one_letter_code
_entity_poly.pdbx_strand_id
1 'polypeptide(L)'
;MVAALAGCGRLLPSQTDSLNDPVEEFEHVTSSEMETSGGGTMRTSLRGDIRFDVDEDQLLDALDPVWRQVTEYVFELDDGFEMRSVLVIAHGADGSTVAPEELLGPEYAADQDATVYFGDFFEHYGLI
;
A
#
# COMPACT_ATOMS: atom_id res chain seq x y z
N MET A 1 -33.86 -17.40 33.34
CA MET A 1 -33.14 -18.24 32.37
C MET A 1 -32.89 -17.36 31.15
N VAL A 2 -31.73 -16.70 31.08
CA VAL A 2 -31.32 -15.88 29.93
C VAL A 2 -29.88 -16.25 29.65
N ALA A 3 -29.65 -16.96 28.55
CA ALA A 3 -28.33 -17.19 28.01
C ALA A 3 -28.48 -17.20 26.49
N ALA A 4 -28.16 -16.07 25.87
CA ALA A 4 -27.88 -16.00 24.44
C ALA A 4 -27.01 -14.78 24.17
N LEU A 5 -25.84 -15.06 23.57
CA LEU A 5 -25.18 -14.27 22.54
C LEU A 5 -24.60 -12.91 22.94
N ALA A 6 -23.29 -12.85 23.10
CA ALA A 6 -22.41 -12.41 22.01
C ALA A 6 -20.98 -12.47 22.52
N GLY A 7 -20.25 -13.52 22.15
CA GLY A 7 -18.81 -13.40 22.03
C GLY A 7 -18.54 -12.43 20.90
N CYS A 8 -18.59 -11.12 21.19
CA CYS A 8 -17.95 -10.11 20.38
C CYS A 8 -16.45 -10.36 20.53
N GLY A 9 -15.94 -11.34 19.77
CA GLY A 9 -14.53 -11.34 19.43
C GLY A 9 -14.24 -9.94 18.93
N ARG A 10 -13.39 -9.22 19.65
CA ARG A 10 -12.74 -8.03 19.12
C ARG A 10 -12.18 -8.45 17.77
N LEU A 11 -12.88 -8.10 16.69
CA LEU A 11 -12.28 -7.93 15.40
C LEU A 11 -11.16 -6.93 15.70
N LEU A 12 -9.92 -7.44 15.77
CA LEU A 12 -8.76 -6.58 15.66
C LEU A 12 -9.05 -5.73 14.42
N PRO A 13 -8.94 -4.39 14.51
CA PRO A 13 -9.06 -3.56 13.31
C PRO A 13 -8.19 -4.21 12.25
N SER A 14 -8.72 -4.34 11.03
CA SER A 14 -7.94 -4.94 9.96
C SER A 14 -6.64 -4.16 9.93
N GLN A 15 -5.49 -4.83 9.97
CA GLN A 15 -4.21 -4.11 10.07
C GLN A 15 -3.99 -3.16 8.88
N THR A 16 -4.82 -3.25 7.83
CA THR A 16 -4.89 -2.29 6.75
C THR A 16 -5.65 -1.00 7.04
N ASP A 17 -6.65 -0.99 7.94
CA ASP A 17 -7.19 0.28 8.46
C ASP A 17 -6.07 1.15 9.04
N SER A 18 -5.06 0.53 9.66
CA SER A 18 -3.90 1.24 10.22
C SER A 18 -2.97 1.88 9.17
N LEU A 19 -3.03 1.48 7.90
CA LEU A 19 -2.21 2.06 6.83
C LEU A 19 -2.92 3.22 6.12
N ASN A 20 -4.25 3.17 6.01
CA ASN A 20 -5.01 4.21 5.31
C ASN A 20 -5.03 5.52 6.11
N ASP A 21 -5.30 5.46 7.42
CA ASP A 21 -5.32 6.64 8.29
C ASP A 21 -4.05 7.52 8.16
N PRO A 22 -2.81 6.99 8.32
CA PRO A 22 -1.61 7.81 8.19
C PRO A 22 -1.34 8.27 6.74
N VAL A 23 -1.76 7.50 5.73
CA VAL A 23 -1.60 7.88 4.31
C VAL A 23 -2.50 9.05 3.94
N GLU A 24 -3.71 9.10 4.48
CA GLU A 24 -4.64 10.21 4.24
C GLU A 24 -4.20 11.54 4.90
N GLU A 25 -3.21 11.52 5.81
CA GLU A 25 -2.66 12.75 6.39
C GLU A 25 -1.64 13.46 5.48
N PHE A 26 -1.25 12.86 4.35
CA PHE A 26 -0.26 13.44 3.44
C PHE A 26 -0.84 14.56 2.58
N GLU A 27 0.04 15.52 2.25
CA GLU A 27 -0.29 16.57 1.30
C GLU A 27 -0.71 15.97 -0.03
N HIS A 28 -1.78 16.51 -0.62
CA HIS A 28 -2.42 16.07 -1.86
C HIS A 28 -3.16 14.75 -1.84
N VAL A 29 -3.06 13.90 -0.81
CA VAL A 29 -3.87 12.67 -0.73
C VAL A 29 -5.33 13.05 -0.40
N THR A 30 -6.26 12.52 -1.20
CA THR A 30 -7.71 12.75 -1.03
C THR A 30 -8.44 11.54 -0.47
N SER A 31 -7.93 10.33 -0.71
CA SER A 31 -8.45 9.09 -0.12
C SER A 31 -7.42 7.97 -0.25
N SER A 32 -7.41 7.04 0.70
CA SER A 32 -6.64 5.80 0.63
C SER A 32 -7.53 4.59 0.91
N GLU A 33 -7.53 3.62 -0.01
CA GLU A 33 -8.31 2.40 0.08
C GLU A 33 -7.40 1.18 -0.16
N MET A 34 -6.54 0.87 0.81
CA MET A 34 -5.63 -0.27 0.77
C MET A 34 -6.09 -1.41 1.67
N GLU A 35 -5.97 -2.63 1.16
CA GLU A 35 -6.34 -3.86 1.86
C GLU A 35 -5.26 -4.93 1.68
N THR A 36 -4.83 -5.56 2.78
CA THR A 36 -4.03 -6.78 2.66
C THR A 36 -4.91 -7.92 2.23
N SER A 37 -4.50 -8.67 1.21
CA SER A 37 -5.23 -9.85 0.75
C SER A 37 -4.45 -11.14 1.07
N GLY A 38 -5.21 -12.20 1.38
CA GLY A 38 -4.69 -13.49 1.83
C GLY A 38 -5.60 -14.14 2.88
N GLY A 39 -5.93 -15.42 2.70
CA GLY A 39 -6.79 -16.17 3.62
C GLY A 39 -5.98 -16.85 4.72
N GLY A 40 -6.42 -16.74 5.97
CA GLY A 40 -5.77 -17.41 7.11
C GLY A 40 -4.56 -16.64 7.67
N THR A 41 -3.51 -17.35 8.09
CA THR A 41 -2.30 -16.76 8.68
C THR A 41 -1.31 -16.18 7.66
N MET A 42 -1.56 -16.34 6.35
CA MET A 42 -0.67 -15.88 5.29
C MET A 42 -1.34 -14.75 4.50
N ARG A 43 -0.96 -13.52 4.84
CA ARG A 43 -1.21 -12.36 3.99
C ARG A 43 -0.17 -12.38 2.87
N THR A 44 -0.62 -12.38 1.62
CA THR A 44 0.25 -12.60 0.46
C THR A 44 0.44 -11.34 -0.39
N SER A 45 -0.42 -10.33 -0.22
CA SER A 45 -0.33 -9.09 -1.00
C SER A 45 -0.93 -7.90 -0.26
N LEU A 46 -0.50 -6.70 -0.65
CA LEU A 46 -1.19 -5.44 -0.40
C LEU A 46 -1.74 -4.94 -1.73
N ARG A 47 -3.03 -4.61 -1.77
CA ARG A 47 -3.71 -4.10 -2.98
C ARG A 47 -4.60 -2.94 -2.62
N GLY A 48 -4.86 -2.07 -3.59
CA GLY A 48 -5.80 -0.97 -3.38
C GLY A 48 -5.44 0.25 -4.19
N ASP A 49 -5.99 1.37 -3.75
CA ASP A 49 -5.89 2.63 -4.48
C ASP A 49 -5.55 3.78 -3.54
N ILE A 50 -4.69 4.70 -4.01
CA ILE A 50 -4.43 5.99 -3.35
C ILE A 50 -4.82 7.09 -4.33
N ARG A 51 -5.64 8.04 -3.93
CA ARG A 51 -6.08 9.15 -4.80
C ARG A 51 -5.43 10.46 -4.40
N PHE A 52 -5.01 11.23 -5.39
CA PHE A 52 -4.37 12.52 -5.21
C PHE A 52 -5.12 13.65 -5.92
N ASP A 53 -5.08 14.86 -5.36
CA ASP A 53 -5.58 16.11 -5.96
C ASP A 53 -4.49 16.79 -6.83
N VAL A 54 -3.75 16.00 -7.61
CA VAL A 54 -2.74 16.50 -8.56
C VAL A 54 -2.89 15.80 -9.91
N ASP A 55 -2.41 16.44 -10.97
CA ASP A 55 -2.45 15.89 -12.33
C ASP A 55 -1.24 14.96 -12.60
N GLU A 56 -1.23 14.30 -13.77
CA GLU A 56 -0.21 13.32 -14.20
C GLU A 56 1.23 13.79 -13.94
N ASP A 57 1.54 15.04 -14.30
CA ASP A 57 2.90 15.62 -14.23
C ASP A 57 3.50 15.61 -12.82
N GLN A 58 2.64 15.59 -11.79
CA GLN A 58 3.00 15.73 -10.38
C GLN A 58 2.71 14.46 -9.58
N LEU A 59 1.97 13.50 -10.15
CA LEU A 59 1.47 12.33 -9.44
C LEU A 59 2.59 11.46 -8.91
N LEU A 60 3.64 11.20 -9.71
CA LEU A 60 4.77 10.39 -9.29
C LEU A 60 5.57 11.07 -8.16
N ASP A 61 5.83 12.37 -8.29
CA ASP A 61 6.55 13.17 -7.28
C ASP A 61 5.76 13.29 -5.97
N ALA A 62 4.43 13.35 -6.04
CA ALA A 62 3.55 13.36 -4.87
C ALA A 62 3.46 11.97 -4.21
N LEU A 63 3.48 10.90 -5.01
CA LEU A 63 3.36 9.52 -4.53
C LEU A 63 4.62 9.02 -3.82
N ASP A 64 5.81 9.32 -4.34
CA ASP A 64 7.08 8.81 -3.77
C ASP A 64 7.23 9.03 -2.26
N PRO A 65 7.04 10.24 -1.69
CA PRO A 65 7.18 10.45 -0.25
C PRO A 65 6.10 9.72 0.58
N VAL A 66 4.89 9.54 0.03
CA VAL A 66 3.82 8.76 0.66
C VAL A 66 4.21 7.29 0.70
N TRP A 67 4.62 6.75 -0.45
CA TRP A 67 4.95 5.35 -0.61
C TRP A 67 6.18 4.95 0.19
N ARG A 68 7.17 5.84 0.29
CA ARG A 68 8.33 5.68 1.17
C ARG A 68 7.92 5.46 2.62
N GLN A 69 7.04 6.31 3.17
CA GLN A 69 6.61 6.18 4.57
C GLN A 69 5.76 4.92 4.79
N VAL A 70 4.91 4.53 3.83
CA VAL A 70 4.22 3.23 3.87
C VAL A 70 5.24 2.09 3.94
N THR A 71 6.27 2.16 3.12
CA THR A 71 7.33 1.14 3.05
C THR A 71 8.15 1.09 4.34
N GLU A 72 8.55 2.24 4.88
CA GLU A 72 9.26 2.35 6.16
C GLU A 72 8.41 1.78 7.31
N TYR A 73 7.13 2.16 7.40
CA TYR A 73 6.22 1.63 8.43
C TYR A 73 6.03 0.10 8.30
N VAL A 74 5.90 -0.42 7.08
CA VAL A 74 5.81 -1.86 6.84
C VAL A 74 7.11 -2.58 7.22
N PHE A 75 8.26 -1.98 6.93
CA PHE A 75 9.57 -2.51 7.30
C PHE A 75 9.75 -2.61 8.83
N GLU A 76 9.23 -1.65 9.59
CA GLU A 76 9.28 -1.67 11.06
C GLU A 76 8.37 -2.73 11.70
N LEU A 77 7.32 -3.18 11.01
CA LEU A 77 6.26 -4.00 11.61
C LEU A 77 6.55 -5.50 11.68
N ASP A 78 7.26 -6.12 10.73
CA ASP A 78 7.52 -7.58 10.77
C ASP A 78 8.53 -8.08 9.73
N ASP A 79 9.25 -9.16 10.10
CA ASP A 79 10.12 -9.98 9.25
C ASP A 79 9.26 -10.86 8.32
N GLY A 80 9.14 -10.51 7.03
CA GLY A 80 8.44 -11.32 6.02
C GLY A 80 7.44 -10.59 5.14
N PHE A 81 7.35 -9.25 5.22
CA PHE A 81 6.64 -8.47 4.21
C PHE A 81 7.38 -8.46 2.85
N GLU A 82 8.69 -8.69 2.83
CA GLU A 82 9.52 -8.67 1.62
C GLU A 82 8.94 -9.51 0.47
N MET A 83 8.34 -10.67 0.78
CA MET A 83 7.78 -11.61 -0.20
C MET A 83 6.32 -11.31 -0.59
N ARG A 84 5.70 -10.25 -0.05
CA ARG A 84 4.31 -9.89 -0.36
C ARG A 84 4.28 -9.01 -1.59
N SER A 85 3.39 -9.35 -2.53
CA SER A 85 3.23 -8.55 -3.74
C SER A 85 2.47 -7.25 -3.46
N VAL A 86 2.80 -6.22 -4.23
CA VAL A 86 2.20 -4.89 -4.17
C VAL A 86 1.35 -4.68 -5.43
N LEU A 87 0.08 -4.37 -5.24
CA LEU A 87 -0.87 -4.01 -6.31
C LEU A 87 -1.62 -2.73 -5.93
N VAL A 88 -0.88 -1.72 -5.45
CA VAL A 88 -1.44 -0.42 -5.09
C VAL A 88 -1.27 0.54 -6.26
N ILE A 89 -2.37 1.09 -6.76
CA ILE A 89 -2.38 2.05 -7.87
C ILE A 89 -2.65 3.45 -7.34
N ALA A 90 -1.83 4.42 -7.72
CA ALA A 90 -2.09 5.82 -7.45
C ALA A 90 -2.92 6.44 -8.58
N HIS A 91 -3.87 7.31 -8.24
CA HIS A 91 -4.74 8.00 -9.19
C HIS A 91 -4.62 9.52 -9.02
N GLY A 92 -4.41 10.23 -10.12
CA GLY A 92 -4.44 11.69 -10.17
C GLY A 92 -5.85 12.25 -10.35
N ALA A 93 -5.98 13.58 -10.20
CA ALA A 93 -7.24 14.31 -10.31
C ALA A 93 -7.84 14.28 -11.73
N ASP A 94 -6.98 14.16 -12.75
CA ASP A 94 -7.32 14.03 -14.16
C ASP A 94 -7.64 12.58 -14.59
N GLY A 95 -7.53 11.61 -13.67
CA GLY A 95 -7.71 10.19 -13.93
C GLY A 95 -6.46 9.48 -14.46
N SER A 96 -5.30 10.13 -14.45
CA SER A 96 -4.00 9.49 -14.64
C SER A 96 -3.73 8.45 -13.55
N THR A 97 -2.89 7.47 -13.85
CA THR A 97 -2.53 6.41 -12.92
C THR A 97 -1.03 6.20 -12.88
N VAL A 98 -0.50 5.90 -11.69
CA VAL A 98 0.87 5.43 -11.49
C VAL A 98 0.81 4.05 -10.84
N ALA A 99 1.37 3.06 -11.53
CA ALA A 99 1.52 1.69 -11.07
C ALA A 99 2.78 1.52 -10.19
N PRO A 100 2.85 0.49 -9.33
CA PRO A 100 3.96 0.33 -8.39
C PRO A 100 5.32 0.15 -9.09
N GLU A 101 5.36 -0.45 -10.28
CA GLU A 101 6.57 -0.59 -11.08
C GLU A 101 7.14 0.76 -11.57
N GLU A 102 6.29 1.78 -11.74
CA GLU A 102 6.70 3.11 -12.20
C GLU A 102 7.45 3.88 -11.10
N LEU A 103 7.15 3.61 -9.82
CA LEU A 103 7.92 4.11 -8.67
C LEU A 103 9.32 3.49 -8.60
N LEU A 104 9.46 2.22 -8.95
CA LEU A 104 10.75 1.52 -8.93
C LEU A 104 11.69 1.96 -10.05
N GLY A 105 11.14 2.64 -11.06
CA GLY A 105 11.87 3.25 -12.15
C GLY A 105 11.70 2.54 -13.50
N PRO A 106 12.28 3.11 -14.56
CA PRO A 106 11.98 2.73 -15.94
C PRO A 106 12.40 1.31 -16.32
N GLU A 107 13.35 0.71 -15.59
CA GLU A 107 13.78 -0.68 -15.83
C GLU A 107 12.75 -1.70 -15.35
N TYR A 108 12.05 -1.41 -14.24
CA TYR A 108 10.93 -2.22 -13.75
C TYR A 108 9.65 -1.96 -14.57
N ALA A 109 9.36 -0.70 -14.87
CA ALA A 109 8.19 -0.32 -15.67
C ALA A 109 8.19 -0.90 -17.10
N ALA A 110 9.36 -1.29 -17.62
CA ALA A 110 9.48 -1.93 -18.93
C ALA A 110 8.99 -3.40 -18.93
N ASP A 111 8.91 -4.05 -17.77
CA ASP A 111 8.46 -5.44 -17.62
C ASP A 111 7.04 -5.50 -17.05
N GLN A 112 6.05 -5.38 -17.92
CA GLN A 112 4.62 -5.32 -17.55
C GLN A 112 4.06 -6.62 -16.91
N ASP A 113 4.84 -7.71 -16.92
CA ASP A 113 4.49 -8.98 -16.28
C ASP A 113 5.22 -9.19 -14.95
N ALA A 114 6.12 -8.28 -14.56
CA ALA A 114 6.85 -8.37 -13.31
C ALA A 114 5.91 -8.19 -12.12
N THR A 115 5.90 -9.18 -11.23
CA THR A 115 5.24 -9.01 -9.94
C THR A 115 6.13 -8.16 -9.05
N VAL A 116 5.64 -7.00 -8.64
CA VAL A 116 6.33 -6.14 -7.68
C VAL A 116 6.07 -6.63 -6.26
N TYR A 117 7.13 -6.70 -5.46
CA TYR A 117 7.12 -7.09 -4.05
C TYR A 117 7.60 -5.94 -3.16
N PHE A 118 7.27 -6.00 -1.87
CA PHE A 118 7.80 -5.03 -0.89
C PHE A 118 9.33 -5.07 -0.81
N GLY A 119 9.96 -6.24 -1.04
CA GLY A 119 11.41 -6.35 -1.10
C GLY A 119 12.03 -5.40 -2.12
N ASP A 120 11.41 -5.26 -3.30
CA ASP A 120 11.88 -4.33 -4.34
C ASP A 120 11.87 -2.88 -3.84
N PHE A 121 10.84 -2.50 -3.06
CA PHE A 121 10.77 -1.16 -2.45
C PHE A 121 11.75 -0.99 -1.28
N PHE A 122 12.01 -2.04 -0.51
CA PHE A 122 13.03 -1.99 0.55
C PHE A 122 14.42 -1.73 -0.05
N GLU A 123 14.77 -2.41 -1.14
CA GLU A 123 16.00 -2.16 -1.89
C GLU A 123 15.99 -0.75 -2.50
N HIS A 124 14.89 -0.35 -3.15
CA HIS A 124 14.75 0.97 -3.78
C HIS A 124 14.96 2.13 -2.80
N TYR A 125 14.40 2.04 -1.58
CA TYR A 125 14.55 3.05 -0.54
C TYR A 125 15.79 2.86 0.36
N GLY A 126 16.61 1.84 0.13
CA GLY A 126 17.85 1.58 0.86
C GLY A 126 17.63 1.13 2.32
N LEU A 127 16.56 0.38 2.57
CA LEU A 127 16.22 -0.19 3.88
C LEU A 127 16.95 -1.52 4.12
N ILE A 128 17.44 -2.18 3.06
CA ILE A 128 18.26 -3.41 3.09
C ILE A 128 19.46 -3.33 2.14
#